data_AF-A0A7J2JR73-F1
#
_entry.id   AF-A0A7J2JR73-F1
#
_cell.length_a   1.000
_cell.length_b   1.000
_cell.length_c   1.000
_cell.angle_alpha   90.00
_cell.angle_beta   90.00
_cell.angle_gamma   90.00
#
_symmetry.space_group_name_H-M   'P 1'
#
loop_
_entity.id
_entity.type
_entity.pdbx_description
1 polymer ?
#
loop_
_entity_poly.entity_id
_entity_poly.type
_entity_poly.pdbx_seq_one_letter_code
_entity_poly.pdbx_strand_id
1 'polypeptide(L)'
;MGHPPPQPEEPRGVRWAKRAHAYLARHGYFRGFRRLSDGQRYQLIREGLEEYLRLNPLPPEHVDEALEWMVESRRLHEARALAKLTGRRLPRRR
;
A
#
# COMPACT_ATOMS: atom_id res chain seq x y z
N MET A 1 -13.82 -25.15 -28.65
CA MET A 1 -14.01 -23.98 -27.77
C MET A 1 -12.68 -23.68 -27.13
N GLY A 2 -12.04 -22.56 -27.47
CA GLY A 2 -10.75 -22.19 -26.89
C GLY A 2 -10.94 -21.67 -25.48
N HIS A 3 -10.31 -22.30 -24.49
CA HIS A 3 -10.19 -21.70 -23.17
C HIS A 3 -9.40 -20.39 -23.30
N PRO A 4 -9.84 -19.28 -22.71
CA PRO A 4 -9.01 -18.08 -22.64
C PRO A 4 -7.72 -18.45 -21.91
N PRO A 5 -6.56 -17.89 -22.32
CA PRO A 5 -5.30 -18.13 -21.62
C PRO A 5 -5.47 -17.72 -20.14
N PRO A 6 -4.79 -18.42 -19.21
CA PRO A 6 -4.78 -17.99 -17.82
C PRO A 6 -4.30 -16.54 -17.78
N GLN A 7 -5.17 -15.65 -17.32
CA GLN A 7 -4.79 -14.27 -17.10
C GLN A 7 -3.67 -14.27 -16.06
N PRO A 8 -2.60 -13.46 -16.24
CA PRO A 8 -1.55 -13.38 -15.24
C PRO A 8 -2.19 -13.03 -13.90
N GLU A 9 -2.04 -13.92 -12.92
CA GLU A 9 -2.58 -13.68 -11.60
C GLU A 9 -1.90 -12.43 -11.03
N GLU A 10 -2.71 -11.45 -10.63
CA GLU A 10 -2.18 -10.24 -10.01
C GLU A 10 -1.31 -10.60 -8.81
N PRO A 11 -0.06 -10.09 -8.72
CA PRO A 11 0.85 -10.39 -7.63
C PRO A 11 0.19 -10.13 -6.28
N ARG A 12 0.49 -10.98 -5.29
CA ARG A 12 -0.20 -10.96 -4.00
C ARG A 12 0.05 -9.64 -3.26
N GLY A 13 1.24 -9.06 -3.36
CA GLY A 13 1.56 -7.76 -2.79
C GLY A 13 0.79 -6.62 -3.44
N VAL A 14 0.60 -6.66 -4.77
CA VAL A 14 -0.21 -5.68 -5.51
C VAL A 14 -1.66 -5.73 -5.04
N ARG A 15 -2.23 -6.94 -4.96
CA ARG A 15 -3.60 -7.15 -4.48
C ARG A 15 -3.78 -6.65 -3.05
N TRP A 16 -2.80 -6.94 -2.19
CA TRP A 16 -2.80 -6.44 -0.82
C TRP A 16 -2.76 -4.91 -0.78
N ALA A 17 -1.87 -4.27 -1.56
CA ALA A 17 -1.74 -2.82 -1.59
C ALA A 17 -3.01 -2.11 -2.06
N LYS A 18 -3.69 -2.67 -3.08
CA LYS A 18 -5.00 -2.18 -3.54
C LYS A 18 -6.05 -2.25 -2.43
N ARG A 19 -6.09 -3.37 -1.69
CA ARG A 19 -7.02 -3.54 -0.57
C ARG A 19 -6.69 -2.63 0.61
N ALA A 20 -5.41 -2.45 0.93
CA ALA A 20 -4.94 -1.51 1.96
C ALA A 20 -5.39 -0.08 1.62
N HIS A 21 -5.18 0.35 0.37
CA HIS A 21 -5.63 1.67 -0.07
C HIS A 21 -7.17 1.84 0.07
N ALA A 22 -7.93 0.83 -0.39
CA ALA A 22 -9.39 0.84 -0.27
C ALA A 22 -9.84 0.88 1.21
N TYR A 23 -9.14 0.16 2.09
CA TYR A 23 -9.37 0.19 3.53
C TYR A 23 -9.20 1.60 4.10
N LEU A 24 -8.07 2.25 3.80
CA LEU A 24 -7.77 3.61 4.26
C LEU A 24 -8.84 4.61 3.79
N ALA A 25 -9.28 4.50 2.55
CA ALA A 25 -10.34 5.34 1.99
C ALA A 25 -11.68 5.12 2.67
N ARG A 26 -12.08 3.87 2.86
CA ARG A 26 -13.35 3.51 3.49
C ARG A 26 -13.43 3.96 4.95
N HIS A 27 -12.31 3.91 5.68
CA HIS A 27 -12.25 4.31 7.09
C HIS A 27 -11.93 5.80 7.28
N GLY A 28 -11.82 6.56 6.19
CA GLY A 28 -11.71 8.02 6.26
C GLY A 28 -10.32 8.54 6.63
N TYR A 29 -9.26 7.73 6.55
CA TYR A 29 -7.89 8.19 6.81
C TYR A 29 -7.45 9.31 5.86
N PHE A 30 -8.06 9.41 4.67
CA PHE A 30 -7.82 10.53 3.74
C PHE A 30 -8.69 11.78 4.00
N ARG A 31 -9.62 11.75 4.96
CA ARG A 31 -10.53 12.87 5.22
C ARG A 31 -9.74 14.10 5.69
N GLY A 32 -9.99 15.24 5.06
CA GLY A 32 -9.33 16.49 5.43
C GLY A 32 -7.86 16.60 4.99
N PHE A 33 -7.33 15.66 4.20
CA PHE A 33 -5.92 15.61 3.77
C PHE A 33 -5.35 16.94 3.28
N ARG A 34 -6.14 17.71 2.52
CA ARG A 34 -5.72 19.00 1.96
C ARG A 34 -5.36 20.05 3.03
N ARG A 35 -5.88 19.92 4.26
CA ARG A 35 -5.66 20.85 5.37
C ARG A 35 -4.50 20.44 6.28
N LEU A 36 -3.92 19.26 6.04
CA LEU A 36 -2.87 18.68 6.85
C LEU A 36 -1.49 18.95 6.26
N SER A 37 -0.48 19.06 7.14
CA SER A 37 0.92 19.07 6.76
C SER A 37 1.38 17.71 6.24
N ASP A 38 2.53 17.66 5.56
CA ASP A 38 3.11 16.41 5.05
C ASP A 38 3.33 15.36 6.17
N GLY A 39 3.84 15.80 7.31
CA GLY A 39 4.05 14.96 8.48
C GLY A 39 2.74 14.42 9.08
N GLN A 40 1.69 15.25 9.14
CA GLN A 40 0.37 14.82 9.62
C GLN A 40 -0.27 13.80 8.67
N ARG A 41 -0.18 14.04 7.35
CA ARG A 41 -0.63 13.06 6.33
C ARG A 41 0.10 11.74 6.50
N TYR A 42 1.42 11.78 6.63
CA TYR A 42 2.22 10.58 6.84
C TYR A 42 1.79 9.80 8.09
N GLN A 43 1.59 10.47 9.23
CA GLN A 43 1.18 9.81 10.47
C GLN A 43 -0.17 9.12 10.34
N LEU A 44 -1.19 9.78 9.77
CA LEU A 44 -2.50 9.17 9.56
C LEU A 44 -2.42 7.92 8.67
N ILE A 45 -1.65 7.97 7.58
CA ILE A 45 -1.47 6.80 6.72
C ILE A 45 -0.72 5.69 7.44
N ARG A 46 0.28 6.03 8.25
CA ARG A 46 1.03 5.04 9.04
C ARG A 46 0.10 4.32 10.02
N GLU A 47 -0.72 5.06 10.77
CA GLU A 47 -1.69 4.49 11.71
C GLU A 47 -2.69 3.56 11.00
N GLY A 48 -3.27 4.02 9.89
CA GLY A 48 -4.22 3.18 9.15
C GLY A 48 -3.59 1.96 8.49
N LEU A 49 -2.34 2.05 8.01
CA LEU A 49 -1.61 0.91 7.47
C LEU A 49 -1.19 -0.07 8.57
N GLU A 50 -0.78 0.42 9.73
CA GLU A 50 -0.46 -0.41 10.89
C GLU A 50 -1.68 -1.20 11.35
N GLU A 51 -2.84 -0.55 11.44
CA GLU A 51 -4.11 -1.20 11.73
C GLU A 51 -4.46 -2.26 10.69
N TYR A 52 -4.38 -1.91 9.40
CA TYR A 52 -4.70 -2.83 8.32
C TYR A 52 -3.74 -4.03 8.28
N LEU A 53 -2.45 -3.82 8.54
CA LEU A 53 -1.42 -4.87 8.60
C LEU A 53 -1.69 -5.85 9.73
N ARG A 54 -2.16 -5.37 10.89
CA ARG A 54 -2.56 -6.22 12.02
C ARG A 54 -3.75 -7.12 11.67
N LEU A 55 -4.71 -6.60 10.90
CA LEU A 55 -5.89 -7.35 10.46
C LEU A 55 -5.61 -8.26 9.27
N ASN A 56 -4.67 -7.87 8.41
CA ASN A 56 -4.33 -8.54 7.16
C ASN A 56 -2.81 -8.58 7.01
N PRO A 57 -2.12 -9.50 7.72
CA PRO A 57 -0.66 -9.61 7.65
C PRO A 57 -0.18 -9.74 6.21
N LEU A 58 0.83 -8.96 5.85
CA LEU A 58 1.52 -9.03 4.56
C LEU A 58 2.77 -9.90 4.72
N PRO A 59 2.85 -11.07 4.07
CA PRO A 59 4.06 -11.89 4.11
C PRO A 59 5.29 -11.12 3.58
N PRO A 60 6.47 -11.26 4.21
CA PRO A 60 7.67 -10.50 3.86
C PRO A 60 8.09 -10.58 2.39
N GLU A 61 7.79 -11.68 1.70
CA GLU A 61 8.05 -11.93 0.29
C GLU A 61 7.19 -11.07 -0.66
N HIS A 62 6.03 -10.59 -0.19
CA HIS A 62 5.11 -9.77 -0.98
C HIS A 62 5.21 -8.27 -0.68
N VAL A 63 6.08 -7.88 0.25
CA VAL A 63 6.24 -6.48 0.63
C VAL A 63 6.82 -5.65 -0.51
N ASP A 64 7.81 -6.18 -1.22
CA ASP A 64 8.47 -5.43 -2.30
C ASP A 64 7.50 -5.19 -3.48
N GLU A 65 6.69 -6.19 -3.84
CA GLU A 65 5.60 -6.04 -4.82
C GLU A 65 4.58 -4.95 -4.42
N ALA A 66 4.21 -4.90 -3.13
CA ALA A 66 3.29 -3.89 -2.62
C ALA A 66 3.91 -2.49 -2.68
N LEU A 67 5.18 -2.36 -2.29
CA LEU A 67 5.92 -1.09 -2.32
C LEU A 67 6.12 -0.57 -3.74
N GLU A 68 6.49 -1.43 -4.67
CA GLU A 68 6.66 -1.09 -6.09
C GLU A 68 5.37 -0.51 -6.66
N TRP A 69 4.25 -1.22 -6.50
CA TRP A 69 2.96 -0.75 -6.98
C TRP A 69 2.53 0.58 -6.36
N MET A 70 2.75 0.76 -5.04
CA MET A 70 2.43 2.03 -4.37
C MET A 70 3.26 3.20 -4.94
N VAL A 71 4.56 2.99 -5.21
CA VAL A 71 5.43 4.01 -5.79
C VAL A 71 5.03 4.33 -7.24
N GLU A 72 4.76 3.32 -8.05
CA GLU A 72 4.29 3.47 -9.43
C GLU A 72 2.95 4.23 -9.49
N SER A 73 2.03 3.88 -8.58
CA SER A 73 0.72 4.52 -8.44
C SER A 73 0.75 5.89 -7.76
N ARG A 74 1.94 6.46 -7.51
CA ARG A 74 2.17 7.77 -6.85
C ARG A 74 1.60 7.86 -5.43
N ARG A 75 1.47 6.73 -4.74
CA ARG A 75 1.00 6.61 -3.34
C ARG A 75 2.15 6.75 -2.35
N LEU A 76 2.86 7.87 -2.41
CA LEU A 76 4.15 8.03 -1.73
C LEU A 76 4.04 7.98 -0.20
N HIS A 77 2.98 8.51 0.40
CA HIS A 77 2.76 8.41 1.85
C HIS A 77 2.53 6.97 2.29
N GLU A 78 1.71 6.22 1.54
CA GLU A 78 1.45 4.80 1.78
C GLU A 78 2.73 3.98 1.64
N ALA A 79 3.49 4.19 0.56
CA ALA A 79 4.75 3.51 0.33
C ALA A 79 5.77 3.77 1.46
N ARG A 80 5.97 5.05 1.83
CA ARG A 80 6.89 5.44 2.91
C ARG A 80 6.50 4.82 4.25
N ALA A 81 5.22 4.85 4.57
CA ALA A 81 4.69 4.28 5.80
C ALA A 81 4.85 2.76 5.83
N LEU A 82 4.48 2.05 4.75
CA LEU A 82 4.66 0.60 4.65
C LEU A 82 6.13 0.21 4.79
N ALA A 83 7.04 0.88 4.05
CA ALA A 83 8.47 0.62 4.13
C ALA A 83 9.02 0.78 5.56
N LYS A 84 8.54 1.80 6.29
CA LYS A 84 8.91 2.03 7.69
C LYS A 84 8.38 0.93 8.61
N LEU A 85 7.13 0.50 8.43
CA LEU A 85 6.49 -0.53 9.25
C LEU A 85 7.11 -1.92 9.03
N THR A 86 7.52 -2.22 7.80
CA THR A 86 8.09 -3.54 7.44
C THR A 86 9.62 -3.59 7.48
N GLY A 87 10.28 -2.49 7.87
CA GLY A 87 11.75 -2.40 7.87
C GLY A 87 12.39 -2.51 6.48
N ARG A 88 11.64 -2.22 5.41
CA ARG A 88 12.12 -2.28 4.02
C ARG A 88 12.54 -0.90 3.52
N ARG A 89 13.29 -0.87 2.42
CA ARG A 89 13.65 0.36 1.71
C ARG A 89 12.69 0.58 0.54
N LEU A 90 12.38 1.83 0.23
CA LEU A 90 11.63 2.15 -0.98
C LEU A 90 12.44 1.78 -2.23
N PRO A 91 11.80 1.23 -3.28
CA PRO A 91 12.45 1.03 -4.55
C PRO A 91 12.92 2.38 -5.09
N ARG A 92 14.19 2.46 -5.52
CA ARG A 92 14.71 3.63 -6.22
C ARG A 92 14.09 3.60 -7.62
N ARG A 93 13.32 4.63 -7.99
CA ARG A 93 12.87 4.78 -9.38
C ARG A 93 14.09 4.72 -10.29
N ARG A 94 14.06 3.81 -11.26
CA ARG A 94 15.07 3.66 -12.32
C ARG A 94 14.70 4.55 -13.49
#